data_AF-A0A538H3Q2-F1
#
_entry.id   AF-A0A538H3Q2-F1
#
_cell.length_a   1.000
_cell.length_b   1.000
_cell.length_c   1.000
_cell.angle_alpha   90.00
_cell.angle_beta   90.00
_cell.angle_gamma   90.00
#
_symmetry.space_group_name_H-M   'P 1'
#
loop_
_entity.id
_entity.type
_entity.pdbx_description
1 polymer ?
#
loop_
_entity_poly.entity_id
_entity_poly.type
_entity_poly.pdbx_seq_one_letter_code
_entity_poly.pdbx_strand_id
1 'polypeptide(L)' 'MKPPDSQPASVAVALARMADAAAGRISRRAPLRVRLRSDGCFDVVDGNATYAAARELGWPELPVLVEPASE' A
#
# COMPACT_ATOMS: atom_id res chain seq x y z
N MET A 1 -11.18 17.26 -1.63
CA MET A 1 -11.61 15.86 -1.77
C MET A 1 -10.51 14.99 -1.17
N LYS A 2 -10.71 14.49 0.06
CA LYS A 2 -9.75 13.61 0.76
C LYS A 2 -10.10 12.17 0.37
N PRO A 3 -9.18 11.32 -0.11
CA PRO A 3 -9.53 9.93 -0.38
C PRO A 3 -9.96 9.28 0.94
N PRO A 4 -10.99 8.43 0.96
CA PRO A 4 -11.41 7.81 2.20
C PRO A 4 -10.29 6.88 2.68
N ASP A 5 -9.83 7.13 3.90
CA ASP A 5 -9.02 6.22 4.69
C ASP A 5 -9.60 4.81 4.55
N SER A 6 -8.73 3.85 4.20
CA SER A 6 -8.98 2.42 4.04
C SER A 6 -10.30 1.94 4.64
N GLN A 7 -11.37 1.90 3.83
CA GLN A 7 -12.63 1.31 4.30
C GLN A 7 -12.35 -0.16 4.69
N PRO A 8 -12.85 -0.68 5.81
CA PRO A 8 -12.52 -2.03 6.29
C PRO A 8 -12.69 -3.14 5.22
N ALA A 9 -13.70 -2.99 4.35
CA ALA A 9 -13.92 -3.89 3.23
C ALA A 9 -12.75 -3.91 2.23
N SER A 10 -12.10 -2.78 1.98
CA SER A 10 -10.95 -2.68 1.06
C SER A 10 -9.71 -3.38 1.63
N VAL A 11 -9.52 -3.37 2.95
CA VAL A 11 -8.43 -4.06 3.64
C VAL A 11 -8.63 -5.58 3.57
N ALA A 12 -9.85 -6.06 3.85
CA ALA A 12 -10.18 -7.48 3.73
C ALA A 12 -9.93 -8.01 2.31
N VAL A 13 -10.32 -7.23 1.29
CA VAL A 13 -10.02 -7.58 -0.12
C VAL A 13 -8.51 -7.58 -0.39
N ALA A 14 -7.78 -6.60 0.13
CA ALA A 14 -6.33 -6.55 -0.02
C ALA A 14 -5.64 -7.77 0.62
N LEU A 15 -6.05 -8.18 1.83
CA LEU A 15 -5.56 -9.38 2.51
C LEU A 15 -5.80 -10.64 1.66
N ALA A 16 -7.01 -10.82 1.13
CA ALA A 16 -7.34 -11.97 0.29
C ALA A 16 -6.45 -12.01 -0.98
N ARG A 17 -6.31 -10.88 -1.68
CA ARG A 17 -5.47 -10.80 -2.88
C ARG A 17 -3.98 -10.97 -2.57
N MET A 18 -3.51 -10.47 -1.44
CA MET A 18 -2.13 -10.68 -0.98
C MET A 18 -1.86 -12.17 -0.71
N ALA A 19 -2.80 -12.88 -0.07
CA ALA A 19 -2.69 -14.32 0.13
C ALA A 19 -2.71 -15.10 -1.19
N ASP A 20 -3.58 -14.73 -2.14
CA ASP A 20 -3.62 -15.33 -3.48
C ASP A 20 -2.32 -15.13 -4.25
N ALA A 21 -1.74 -13.94 -4.17
CA ALA A 21 -0.46 -13.63 -4.80
C ALA A 21 0.71 -14.40 -4.14
N ALA A 22 0.68 -14.56 -2.82
CA ALA A 22 1.67 -15.36 -2.09
C ALA A 22 1.59 -16.85 -2.47
N ALA A 23 0.38 -17.37 -2.68
CA ALA A 23 0.13 -18.74 -3.13
C ALA A 23 0.37 -18.95 -4.64
N GLY A 24 0.72 -17.91 -5.40
CA GLY A 24 0.94 -17.98 -6.85
C GLY A 24 -0.33 -18.11 -7.68
N ARG A 25 -1.53 -17.88 -7.10
CA ARG A 25 -2.81 -17.93 -7.82
C ARG A 25 -3.05 -16.72 -8.70
N ILE A 26 -2.49 -15.57 -8.31
CA ILE A 26 -2.49 -14.34 -9.10
C ILE A 26 -1.08 -13.73 -9.12
N SER A 27 -0.82 -12.87 -10.10
CA SER A 27 0.43 -12.10 -10.15
C SER A 27 0.56 -11.16 -8.95
N ARG A 28 1.79 -10.97 -8.47
CA ARG A 28 2.10 -9.96 -7.45
C ARG A 28 1.83 -8.56 -8.01
N ARG A 29 1.28 -7.67 -7.18
CA ARG A 29 1.09 -6.26 -7.55
C ARG A 29 2.44 -5.54 -7.65
N ALA A 30 2.46 -4.41 -8.36
CA ALA A 30 3.57 -3.47 -8.32
C ALA A 30 3.78 -2.89 -6.90
N PRO A 31 4.98 -2.34 -6.60
CA PRO A 31 5.23 -1.64 -5.33
C PRO A 31 4.21 -0.53 -5.04
N LEU A 32 4.06 -0.13 -3.77
CA LEU A 32 3.20 1.00 -3.40
C LEU A 32 3.80 2.30 -3.94
N ARG A 33 2.98 3.27 -4.33
CA ARG A 33 3.49 4.59 -4.70
C ARG A 33 3.40 5.51 -3.50
N VAL A 34 4.50 6.20 -3.22
CA VAL A 34 4.59 7.13 -2.09
C VAL A 34 5.16 8.46 -2.53
N ARG A 35 4.85 9.51 -1.79
CA ARG A 35 5.46 10.83 -1.94
C ARG A 35 6.27 11.16 -0.71
N LEU A 36 7.53 11.55 -0.90
CA LEU A 36 8.38 12.01 0.20
C LEU A 36 7.88 13.37 0.70
N ARG A 37 7.76 13.52 2.01
CA ARG A 37 7.47 14.77 2.69
C ARG A 37 8.76 15.45 3.16
N SER A 38 8.69 16.74 3.46
CA SER A 38 9.83 17.53 3.96
C SER A 38 10.37 17.07 5.32
N ASP A 39 9.58 16.33 6.09
CA ASP A 39 9.95 15.76 7.39
C ASP A 39 10.58 14.36 7.30
N GLY A 40 10.86 13.88 6.07
CA GLY A 40 11.41 12.54 5.84
C GLY A 40 10.38 11.42 5.95
N CYS A 41 9.11 11.73 6.22
CA CYS A 41 8.02 10.78 6.17
C CYS A 41 7.48 10.62 4.74
N PHE A 42 6.62 9.63 4.54
CA PHE A 42 6.00 9.35 3.25
C PHE A 42 4.48 9.42 3.33
N ASP A 43 3.85 10.07 2.36
CA ASP A 43 2.42 9.94 2.11
C ASP A 43 2.18 8.81 1.11
N VAL A 44 1.21 7.93 1.37
CA VAL A 44 0.81 6.89 0.43
C VAL A 44 -0.05 7.49 -0.67
N VAL A 45 0.44 7.43 -1.90
CA VAL A 45 -0.26 7.93 -3.10
C VAL A 45 -1.11 6.82 -3.73
N ASP A 46 -0.58 5.60 -3.80
CA ASP A 46 -1.30 4.40 -4.24
C ASP A 46 -0.97 3.19 -3.37
N GLY A 47 -1.99 2.37 -3.09
CA GLY A 47 -1.86 1.15 -2.30
C GLY A 47 -2.27 1.30 -0.83
N ASN A 48 -3.14 2.26 -0.49
CA ASN A 48 -3.64 2.49 0.88
C ASN A 48 -4.17 1.21 1.57
N ALA A 49 -4.99 0.42 0.87
CA ALA A 49 -5.51 -0.83 1.42
C ALA A 49 -4.42 -1.90 1.59
N THR A 50 -3.45 -1.98 0.68
CA THR A 50 -2.29 -2.87 0.81
C THR A 50 -1.40 -2.46 1.98
N TYR A 51 -1.17 -1.16 2.16
CA TYR A 51 -0.42 -0.63 3.31
C TYR A 51 -1.12 -0.99 4.62
N ALA A 52 -2.44 -0.75 4.72
CA ALA A 52 -3.21 -1.12 5.90
C ALA A 52 -3.16 -2.62 6.19
N ALA A 53 -3.35 -3.47 5.17
CA ALA A 53 -3.25 -4.93 5.30
C ALA A 53 -1.86 -5.36 5.77
N ALA A 54 -0.79 -4.80 5.20
CA ALA A 54 0.57 -5.10 5.62
C ALA A 54 0.86 -4.67 7.07
N ARG A 55 0.28 -3.55 7.52
CA ARG A 55 0.35 -3.14 8.93
C ARG A 55 -0.37 -4.10 9.86
N GLU A 56 -1.56 -4.59 9.49
CA GLU A 56 -2.28 -5.61 10.28
C GLU A 56 -1.50 -6.92 10.37
N LEU A 57 -0.78 -7.28 9.30
CA LEU A 57 0.11 -8.44 9.26
C LEU A 57 1.45 -8.22 9.98
N GLY A 58 1.71 -7.01 10.50
CA GLY A 58 2.94 -6.70 11.23
C GLY A 58 4.21 -6.66 10.37
N TRP A 59 4.09 -6.35 9.08
CA TRP A 59 5.26 -6.29 8.19
C TRP A 59 6.14 -5.08 8.55
N PRO A 60 7.45 -5.26 8.75
CA PRO A 60 8.35 -4.18 9.16
C PRO A 60 8.72 -3.26 7.99
N GLU A 61 8.63 -3.75 6.76
CA GLU A 61 9.03 -3.03 5.55
C GLU A 61 8.14 -3.39 4.36
N LEU A 62 8.05 -2.47 3.39
CA LEU A 62 7.27 -2.62 2.18
C LEU A 62 8.02 -2.08 0.96
N PRO A 63 7.92 -2.74 -0.19
CA PRO A 63 8.46 -2.19 -1.43
C PRO A 63 7.63 -0.98 -1.87
N VAL A 64 8.32 0.14 -2.10
CA VAL A 64 7.70 1.39 -2.55
C VAL A 64 8.42 1.99 -3.76
N LEU A 65 7.68 2.74 -4.57
CA LEU A 65 8.19 3.65 -5.58
C LEU A 65 7.92 5.07 -5.11
N VAL A 66 8.98 5.85 -4.93
CA VAL A 66 8.88 7.25 -4.55
C VAL A 66 8.59 8.06 -5.82
N GLU A 67 7.47 8.79 -5.83
CA GLU A 67 7.16 9.71 -6.92
C GLU A 67 8.13 10.89 -6.92
N PRO A 68 8.51 11.41 -8.10
CA PRO A 68 9.26 12.66 -8.16
C PRO A 68 8.46 13.78 -7.49
N ALA A 69 9.18 14.70 -6.84
CA ALA A 69 8.56 15.92 -6.32
C ALA A 69 7.86 16.63 -7.49
N SER A 70 6.59 16.99 -7.32
CA SER A 70 5.92 17.87 -8.28
C SER A 70 6.51 19.27 -8.08
N GLU A 71 7.23 19.77 -9.08
CA GLU A 71 7.69 21.17 -9.16
C GLU A 71 6.51 22.15 -9.28
#